data_AF-A0AAP5BMZ6-F1
#
_entry.id   AF-A0AAP5BMZ6-F1
#
_cell.length_a   1.000
_cell.length_b   1.000
_cell.length_c   1.000
_cell.angle_alpha   90.00
_cell.angle_beta   90.00
_cell.angle_gamma   90.00
#
_symmetry.space_group_name_H-M   'P 1'
#
loop_
_entity.id
_entity.type
_entity.pdbx_description
1 polymer ?
#
loop_
_entity_poly.entity_id
_entity_poly.type
_entity_poly.pdbx_seq_one_letter_code
_entity_poly.pdbx_strand_id
1 'polypeptide(L)'
;MTTPAPSFEVAYREYRGLLFAALGRMALQGFVVPPGDASDLVHDFFIDAWSGLEQRYEPQRASFQTYMYAAFVRFARPRIVRLHRFNKALCDPAEMTRLADLLAGDSGPADDAIDLARVHQSIADLPVALHEALSGWLDANRTSERDVARTLGLSRYELRRRLIEALGQISVAMGALHEADSTDRDVAIAVWQDGLTVNEAAGQLGMTSQEVRNACLRNQRRVQQSMALMRSTPPLPSGRTTMNTPSTTELVGTILSGALDDASLLQIESNAGELLGPLAEAIDQAPAAWERLPPDQVAKVYLALARGLGAGIMVEQEPDPLVAEGADDCRAVGLAFADALVPALPTRSSLYHLADALAARTRPLPPDRLQQLLGEHDVQAAGDAVLPVAAYGLGPMHFVYASDAIGLLLQRAINAGYFPRGAALSVMREGGGVNYICTASHSKLTRDNQLTQDDLVREVATMADISRDIAKPVLDWMVNSAPAVRSLFTGFSASFNEQNVILMPHEMADDDLFQRWSPA
;
A
#
# COMPACT_ATOMS: atom_id res chain seq x y z
N MET A 1 -11.71 -11.44 -34.98
CA MET A 1 -12.00 -12.61 -34.13
C MET A 1 -11.64 -12.20 -32.71
N THR A 2 -12.63 -12.04 -31.83
CA THR A 2 -12.40 -11.62 -30.43
C THR A 2 -11.96 -12.82 -29.62
N THR A 3 -10.73 -12.80 -29.10
CA THR A 3 -10.20 -13.85 -28.24
C THR A 3 -10.79 -13.68 -26.84
N PRO A 4 -11.47 -14.69 -26.28
CA PRO A 4 -11.95 -14.63 -24.90
C PRO A 4 -10.76 -14.55 -23.92
N ALA A 5 -11.04 -14.14 -22.68
CA ALA A 5 -10.02 -14.16 -21.62
C ALA A 5 -9.46 -15.60 -21.47
N PRO A 6 -8.13 -15.77 -21.40
CA PRO A 6 -7.52 -17.08 -21.19
C PRO A 6 -7.83 -17.59 -19.79
N SER A 7 -7.72 -18.90 -19.56
CA SER A 7 -7.89 -19.46 -18.21
C SER A 7 -6.78 -18.99 -17.27
N PHE A 8 -7.06 -19.00 -15.96
CA PHE A 8 -6.12 -18.58 -14.92
C PHE A 8 -4.72 -19.18 -15.07
N GLU A 9 -4.61 -20.50 -15.25
CA GLU A 9 -3.31 -21.20 -15.34
C GLU A 9 -2.52 -20.82 -16.60
N VAL A 10 -3.23 -20.65 -17.73
CA VAL A 10 -2.63 -20.24 -18.99
C VAL A 10 -2.15 -18.79 -18.88
N ALA A 11 -3.02 -17.92 -18.36
CA ALA A 11 -2.71 -16.52 -18.13
C ALA A 11 -1.51 -16.33 -17.19
N TYR A 12 -1.46 -17.06 -16.07
CA TYR A 12 -0.35 -16.99 -15.12
C TYR A 12 0.99 -17.30 -15.77
N ARG A 13 1.03 -18.29 -16.66
CA ARG A 13 2.24 -18.69 -17.37
C ARG A 13 2.62 -17.72 -18.48
N GLU A 14 1.66 -17.36 -19.32
CA GLU A 14 1.91 -16.53 -20.51
C GLU A 14 2.21 -15.07 -20.16
N TYR A 15 1.63 -14.56 -19.08
CA TYR A 15 1.69 -13.14 -18.76
C TYR A 15 2.66 -12.77 -17.66
N ARG A 16 3.30 -13.75 -17.01
CA ARG A 16 4.32 -13.46 -16.01
C ARG A 16 5.42 -12.55 -16.54
N GLY A 17 5.91 -12.81 -17.75
CA GLY A 17 6.90 -11.94 -18.39
C GLY A 17 6.38 -10.51 -18.58
N LEU A 18 5.13 -10.35 -19.02
CA LEU A 18 4.50 -9.04 -19.20
C LEU A 18 4.40 -8.25 -17.89
N LEU A 19 4.07 -8.90 -16.78
CA LEU A 19 3.99 -8.23 -15.47
C LEU A 19 5.38 -7.85 -14.93
N PHE A 20 6.42 -8.65 -15.23
CA PHE A 20 7.81 -8.26 -14.97
C PHE A 20 8.26 -7.07 -15.83
N ALA A 21 7.79 -6.97 -17.07
CA ALA A 21 8.01 -5.78 -17.89
C ALA A 21 7.36 -4.54 -17.27
N ALA A 22 6.14 -4.69 -16.73
CA ALA A 22 5.45 -3.62 -16.01
C ALA A 22 6.25 -3.13 -14.79
N LEU A 23 6.84 -4.06 -14.03
CA LEU A 23 7.74 -3.74 -12.92
C LEU A 23 9.01 -3.01 -13.39
N GLY A 24 9.58 -3.40 -14.54
CA GLY A 24 10.70 -2.68 -15.13
C GLY A 24 10.35 -1.23 -15.50
N ARG A 25 9.17 -1.00 -16.09
CA ARG A 25 8.67 0.34 -16.41
C ARG A 25 8.36 1.16 -15.15
N MET A 26 7.79 0.53 -14.13
CA MET A 26 7.55 1.16 -12.82
C MET A 26 8.87 1.54 -12.12
N ALA A 27 9.92 0.71 -12.25
CA ALA A 27 11.24 1.01 -11.71
C ALA A 27 11.83 2.28 -12.37
N LEU A 28 11.66 2.49 -13.68
CA LEU A 28 12.07 3.75 -14.34
C LEU A 28 11.39 4.99 -13.76
N GLN A 29 10.19 4.83 -13.20
CA GLN A 29 9.44 5.89 -12.53
C GLN A 29 9.79 6.01 -11.03
N GLY A 30 10.77 5.24 -10.54
CA GLY A 30 11.20 5.25 -9.14
C GLY A 30 10.45 4.28 -8.22
N PHE A 31 9.53 3.46 -8.74
CA PHE A 31 8.86 2.41 -7.96
C PHE A 31 9.67 1.11 -8.01
N VAL A 32 10.71 1.04 -7.18
CA VAL A 32 11.70 -0.06 -7.20
C VAL A 32 11.39 -1.09 -6.13
N VAL A 33 11.14 -2.34 -6.53
CA VAL A 33 11.03 -3.47 -5.59
C VAL A 33 12.09 -4.53 -5.82
N PRO A 34 12.47 -5.31 -4.80
CA PRO A 34 13.26 -6.53 -4.96
C PRO A 34 12.56 -7.58 -5.85
N PRO A 35 13.30 -8.41 -6.63
CA PRO A 35 12.74 -9.44 -7.52
C PRO A 35 11.89 -10.49 -6.79
N GLY A 36 12.22 -10.74 -5.53
CA GLY A 36 11.41 -11.57 -4.66
C GLY A 36 10.03 -10.96 -4.37
N ASP A 37 9.99 -9.67 -4.03
CA ASP A 37 8.75 -8.95 -3.74
C ASP A 37 7.94 -8.70 -5.03
N ALA A 38 8.63 -8.49 -6.15
CA ALA A 38 8.03 -8.47 -7.49
C ALA A 38 7.30 -9.78 -7.82
N SER A 39 7.90 -10.93 -7.51
CA SER A 39 7.26 -12.24 -7.71
C SER A 39 6.02 -12.39 -6.84
N ASP A 40 6.08 -11.93 -5.58
CA ASP A 40 4.93 -11.94 -4.66
C ASP A 40 3.80 -11.03 -5.19
N LEU A 41 4.12 -9.81 -5.66
CA LEU A 41 3.13 -8.89 -6.25
C LEU A 41 2.43 -9.49 -7.47
N VAL A 42 3.18 -10.19 -8.33
CA VAL A 42 2.61 -10.91 -9.47
C VAL A 42 1.67 -12.01 -8.99
N HIS A 43 2.08 -12.79 -8.00
CA HIS A 43 1.26 -13.87 -7.46
C HIS A 43 -0.03 -13.36 -6.81
N ASP A 44 0.09 -12.36 -5.94
CA ASP A 44 -1.03 -11.71 -5.26
C ASP A 44 -2.01 -11.09 -6.26
N PHE A 45 -1.51 -10.51 -7.36
CA PHE A 45 -2.39 -9.98 -8.40
C PHE A 45 -3.28 -11.05 -9.02
N PHE A 46 -2.72 -12.21 -9.32
CA PHE A 46 -3.49 -13.32 -9.86
C PHE A 46 -4.48 -13.87 -8.82
N ILE A 47 -4.09 -13.97 -7.55
CA ILE A 47 -5.01 -14.46 -6.51
C ILE A 47 -6.17 -13.47 -6.27
N ASP A 48 -5.85 -12.19 -6.09
CA ASP A 48 -6.80 -11.20 -5.57
C ASP A 48 -7.61 -10.52 -6.67
N ALA A 49 -7.00 -10.23 -7.83
CA ALA A 49 -7.57 -9.34 -8.83
C ALA A 49 -8.10 -10.07 -10.07
N TRP A 50 -7.71 -11.33 -10.28
CA TRP A 50 -8.02 -12.07 -11.51
C TRP A 50 -9.52 -12.22 -11.78
N SER A 51 -10.31 -12.63 -10.78
CA SER A 51 -11.75 -12.86 -10.96
C SER A 51 -12.48 -11.58 -11.41
N GLY A 52 -12.11 -10.43 -10.86
CA GLY A 52 -12.68 -9.14 -11.27
C GLY A 52 -12.18 -8.67 -12.63
N LEU A 53 -10.96 -9.06 -13.02
CA LEU A 53 -10.38 -8.71 -14.32
C LEU A 53 -11.08 -9.48 -15.45
N GLU A 54 -11.30 -10.78 -15.28
CA GLU A 54 -12.02 -11.62 -16.23
C GLU A 54 -13.45 -11.12 -16.47
N GLN A 55 -14.15 -10.73 -15.40
CA GLN A 55 -15.54 -10.26 -15.48
C GLN A 55 -15.70 -8.92 -16.21
N ARG A 56 -14.70 -8.04 -16.14
CA ARG A 56 -14.77 -6.67 -16.66
C ARG A 56 -14.05 -6.48 -18.00
N TYR A 57 -13.40 -7.51 -18.52
CA TYR A 57 -12.67 -7.39 -19.78
C TYR A 57 -13.62 -7.22 -20.97
N GLU A 58 -13.42 -6.13 -21.72
CA GLU A 58 -14.14 -5.84 -22.96
C GLU A 58 -13.20 -5.96 -24.17
N PRO A 59 -13.30 -7.04 -24.99
CA PRO A 59 -12.39 -7.29 -26.10
C PRO A 59 -12.38 -6.24 -27.21
N GLN A 60 -13.39 -5.36 -27.23
CA GLN A 60 -13.52 -4.30 -28.22
C GLN A 60 -12.68 -3.06 -27.91
N ARG A 61 -12.30 -2.86 -26.64
CA ARG A 61 -11.57 -1.66 -26.19
C ARG A 61 -10.07 -1.82 -26.30
N ALA A 62 -9.54 -2.97 -25.88
CA ALA A 62 -8.11 -3.25 -25.90
C ALA A 62 -7.83 -4.75 -25.98
N SER A 63 -6.59 -5.10 -26.33
CA SER A 63 -6.12 -6.49 -26.20
C SER A 63 -6.10 -6.91 -24.74
N PHE A 64 -6.28 -8.21 -24.45
CA PHE A 64 -6.26 -8.69 -23.07
C PHE A 64 -4.91 -8.43 -22.39
N GLN A 65 -3.81 -8.49 -23.16
CA GLN A 65 -2.46 -8.19 -22.67
C GLN A 65 -2.37 -6.75 -22.16
N THR A 66 -2.82 -5.80 -22.98
CA THR A 66 -2.90 -4.36 -22.66
C THR A 66 -3.72 -4.14 -21.38
N TYR A 67 -4.93 -4.71 -21.34
CA TYR A 67 -5.84 -4.56 -20.21
C TYR A 67 -5.26 -5.10 -18.91
N MET A 68 -4.66 -6.29 -18.94
CA MET A 68 -4.09 -6.91 -17.74
C MET A 68 -2.80 -6.23 -17.28
N TYR A 69 -1.97 -5.72 -18.20
CA TYR A 69 -0.84 -4.86 -17.83
C TYR A 69 -1.30 -3.63 -17.04
N ALA A 70 -2.31 -2.91 -17.56
CA ALA A 70 -2.84 -1.72 -16.92
C ALA A 70 -3.44 -2.03 -15.53
N ALA A 71 -4.23 -3.10 -15.43
CA ALA A 71 -4.79 -3.57 -14.18
C ALA A 71 -3.70 -3.92 -13.15
N PHE A 72 -2.63 -4.57 -13.58
CA PHE A 72 -1.51 -4.90 -12.71
C PHE A 72 -0.77 -3.66 -12.22
N VAL A 73 -0.50 -2.66 -13.08
CA VAL A 73 0.14 -1.40 -12.65
C VAL A 73 -0.70 -0.70 -11.59
N ARG A 74 -2.03 -0.60 -11.78
CA ARG A 74 -2.97 -0.03 -10.79
C ARG A 74 -2.97 -0.81 -9.48
N PHE A 75 -2.82 -2.14 -9.55
CA PHE A 75 -2.75 -3.02 -8.38
C PHE A 75 -1.42 -2.89 -7.60
N ALA A 76 -0.30 -2.87 -8.32
CA ALA A 76 1.04 -2.98 -7.78
C ALA A 76 1.55 -1.64 -7.21
N ARG A 77 1.36 -0.53 -7.93
CA ARG A 77 1.87 0.79 -7.54
C ARG A 77 1.53 1.19 -6.08
N PRO A 78 0.27 1.15 -5.60
CA PRO A 78 -0.06 1.50 -4.22
C PRO A 78 0.50 0.50 -3.19
N ARG A 79 0.78 -0.74 -3.58
CA ARG A 79 1.43 -1.74 -2.70
C ARG A 79 2.93 -1.49 -2.58
N ILE A 80 3.59 -1.14 -3.69
CA ILE A 80 5.00 -0.75 -3.72
C ILE A 80 5.23 0.50 -2.86
N VAL A 81 4.39 1.53 -2.99
CA VAL A 81 4.48 2.73 -2.14
C VAL A 81 4.34 2.39 -0.66
N ARG A 82 3.37 1.52 -0.31
CA ARG A 82 3.22 1.04 1.07
C ARG A 82 4.47 0.30 1.55
N LEU A 83 5.04 -0.58 0.73
CA LEU A 83 6.27 -1.31 1.04
C LEU A 83 7.45 -0.36 1.33
N HIS A 84 7.67 0.64 0.48
CA HIS A 84 8.71 1.64 0.70
C HIS A 84 8.49 2.45 1.97
N ARG A 85 7.24 2.83 2.26
CA ARG A 85 6.91 3.52 3.52
C ARG A 85 7.21 2.65 4.73
N PHE A 86 6.91 1.35 4.66
CA PHE A 86 7.26 0.39 5.72
C PHE A 86 8.78 0.26 5.86
N ASN A 87 9.52 0.00 4.78
CA ASN A 87 10.98 -0.15 4.82
C ASN A 87 11.68 1.14 5.31
N LYS A 88 11.24 2.32 4.88
CA LYS A 88 11.81 3.60 5.31
C LYS A 88 11.53 3.90 6.79
N ALA A 89 10.39 3.45 7.33
CA ALA A 89 10.08 3.58 8.75
C ALA A 89 10.86 2.60 9.64
N LEU A 90 11.57 1.62 9.05
CA LEU A 90 12.34 0.57 9.74
C LEU A 90 13.85 0.88 9.84
N CYS A 91 14.37 1.86 9.10
CA CYS A 91 15.81 2.13 8.97
C CYS A 91 16.21 3.54 9.45
N ASP A 92 15.92 3.90 10.70
CA ASP A 92 16.67 4.98 11.38
C ASP A 92 17.73 4.37 12.33
N PRO A 93 19.02 4.34 11.92
CA PRO A 93 20.12 3.85 12.75
C PRO A 93 20.28 4.60 14.09
N ALA A 94 19.78 5.84 14.18
CA ALA A 94 19.82 6.63 15.40
C ALA A 94 18.76 6.19 16.44
N GLU A 95 17.63 5.62 16.00
CA GLU A 95 16.65 4.99 16.91
C GLU A 95 17.10 3.60 17.36
N MET A 96 17.75 2.83 16.49
CA MET A 96 18.24 1.47 16.81
C MET A 96 19.39 1.48 17.85
N THR A 97 20.35 2.39 17.72
CA THR A 97 21.47 2.51 18.67
C THR A 97 21.00 2.94 20.07
N ARG A 98 19.99 3.82 20.15
CA ARG A 98 19.44 4.31 21.43
C ARG A 98 18.69 3.24 22.23
N LEU A 99 18.14 2.22 21.58
CA LEU A 99 17.38 1.14 22.22
C LEU A 99 18.26 -0.05 22.61
N ALA A 100 19.32 -0.34 21.83
CA ALA A 100 20.31 -1.37 22.20
C ALA A 100 21.05 -1.01 23.51
N ASP A 101 21.35 0.28 23.72
CA ASP A 101 21.97 0.77 24.96
C ASP A 101 21.02 0.70 26.18
N LEU A 102 19.70 0.69 25.96
CA LEU A 102 18.69 0.53 27.02
C LEU A 102 18.47 -0.94 27.42
N LEU A 103 18.58 -1.87 26.46
CA LEU A 103 18.32 -3.29 26.67
C LEU A 103 19.53 -4.08 27.20
N ALA A 104 20.73 -3.49 27.19
CA ALA A 104 21.94 -4.10 27.76
C ALA A 104 22.02 -4.00 29.30
N GLY A 105 20.92 -3.63 29.97
CA GLY A 105 20.82 -3.57 31.43
C GLY A 105 20.66 -4.94 32.09
N ASP A 106 21.56 -5.22 33.03
CA ASP A 106 21.81 -6.48 33.75
C ASP A 106 20.57 -7.10 34.46
N SER A 107 20.22 -8.35 34.14
CA SER A 107 19.24 -9.18 34.90
C SER A 107 19.81 -10.60 35.13
N GLY A 108 19.65 -11.10 36.37
CA GLY A 108 20.41 -12.24 36.90
C GLY A 108 19.75 -13.64 36.81
N PRO A 109 20.48 -14.71 37.16
CA PRO A 109 20.26 -16.09 36.67
C PRO A 109 19.12 -16.91 37.35
N ALA A 110 18.27 -16.30 38.18
CA ALA A 110 17.17 -17.01 38.87
C ALA A 110 15.78 -16.76 38.24
N ASP A 111 15.61 -15.66 37.49
CA ASP A 111 14.38 -15.35 36.73
C ASP A 111 14.26 -16.22 35.46
N ASP A 112 15.39 -16.63 34.88
CA ASP A 112 15.46 -17.35 33.59
C ASP A 112 14.66 -18.66 33.54
N ALA A 113 14.55 -19.41 34.65
CA ALA A 113 13.86 -20.71 34.65
C ALA A 113 12.32 -20.57 34.72
N ILE A 114 11.82 -19.55 35.41
CA ILE A 114 10.39 -19.26 35.51
C ILE A 114 9.91 -18.58 34.22
N ASP A 115 10.73 -17.71 33.65
CA ASP A 115 10.43 -17.05 32.39
C ASP A 115 10.48 -18.02 31.20
N LEU A 116 11.40 -18.98 31.18
CA LEU A 116 11.44 -20.01 30.15
C LEU A 116 10.22 -20.96 30.20
N ALA A 117 9.71 -21.28 31.39
CA ALA A 117 8.46 -22.04 31.53
C ALA A 117 7.24 -21.25 31.03
N ARG A 118 7.18 -19.93 31.29
CA ARG A 118 6.11 -19.05 30.76
C ARG A 118 6.19 -18.88 29.24
N VAL A 119 7.40 -18.78 28.68
CA VAL A 119 7.62 -18.77 27.23
C VAL A 119 7.07 -20.03 26.59
N HIS A 120 7.43 -21.21 27.11
CA HIS A 120 6.94 -22.48 26.56
C HIS A 120 5.42 -22.61 26.63
N GLN A 121 4.81 -22.18 27.74
CA GLN A 121 3.36 -22.17 27.87
C GLN A 121 2.69 -21.20 26.89
N SER A 122 3.24 -19.98 26.75
CA SER A 122 2.71 -18.96 25.83
C SER A 122 2.80 -19.40 24.37
N ILE A 123 3.88 -20.10 24.00
CA ILE A 123 4.01 -20.71 22.67
C ILE A 123 2.94 -21.80 22.48
N ALA A 124 2.73 -22.66 23.48
CA ALA A 124 1.73 -23.72 23.40
C ALA A 124 0.28 -23.21 23.26
N ASP A 125 0.00 -22.02 23.81
CA ASP A 125 -1.32 -21.40 23.77
C ASP A 125 -1.60 -20.60 22.48
N LEU A 126 -0.61 -20.47 21.58
CA LEU A 126 -0.78 -19.78 20.31
C LEU A 126 -1.80 -20.49 19.40
N PRO A 127 -2.61 -19.73 18.62
CA PRO A 127 -3.38 -20.28 17.52
C PRO A 127 -2.51 -21.10 16.55
N VAL A 128 -3.02 -22.21 16.04
CA VAL A 128 -2.27 -23.17 15.20
C VAL A 128 -1.49 -22.48 14.08
N ALA A 129 -2.12 -21.57 13.35
CA ALA A 129 -1.49 -20.85 12.24
C ALA A 129 -0.32 -19.94 12.66
N LEU A 130 -0.36 -19.39 13.89
CA LEU A 130 0.70 -18.56 14.47
C LEU A 130 1.82 -19.43 15.05
N HIS A 131 1.45 -20.53 15.72
CA HIS A 131 2.38 -21.53 16.21
C HIS A 131 3.19 -22.16 15.08
N GLU A 132 2.56 -22.51 13.95
CA GLU A 132 3.24 -23.06 12.77
C GLU A 132 4.21 -22.05 12.14
N ALA A 133 3.80 -20.78 12.03
CA ALA A 133 4.65 -19.70 11.54
C ALA A 133 5.87 -19.50 12.44
N LEU A 134 5.66 -19.42 13.75
CA LEU A 134 6.72 -19.21 14.74
C LEU A 134 7.66 -20.43 14.82
N SER A 135 7.12 -21.64 14.88
CA SER A 135 7.89 -22.89 14.92
C SER A 135 8.74 -23.05 13.66
N GLY A 136 8.16 -22.74 12.50
CA GLY A 136 8.90 -22.73 11.24
C GLY A 136 10.00 -21.68 11.23
N TRP A 137 9.78 -20.51 11.82
CA TRP A 137 10.79 -19.45 11.90
C TRP A 137 11.92 -19.74 12.92
N LEU A 138 11.60 -20.45 14.01
CA LEU A 138 12.56 -20.88 15.04
C LEU A 138 13.35 -22.14 14.67
N ASP A 139 12.93 -22.90 13.66
CA ASP A 139 13.65 -24.08 13.18
C ASP A 139 15.04 -23.69 12.66
N ALA A 140 16.08 -24.07 13.40
CA ALA A 140 17.48 -23.77 13.12
C ALA A 140 17.98 -24.30 11.77
N ASN A 141 17.24 -25.22 11.14
CA ASN A 141 17.57 -25.72 9.80
C ASN A 141 17.10 -24.79 8.67
N ARG A 142 16.38 -23.70 8.98
CA ARG A 142 15.83 -22.77 7.97
C ARG A 142 16.54 -21.43 8.02
N THR A 143 17.19 -21.09 6.92
CA THR A 143 18.06 -19.92 6.83
C THR A 143 17.27 -18.62 6.60
N SER A 144 16.08 -18.65 5.98
CA SER A 144 15.31 -17.44 5.63
C SER A 144 13.82 -17.48 5.97
N GLU A 145 13.20 -16.31 6.20
CA GLU A 145 11.73 -16.17 6.28
C GLU A 145 11.05 -16.72 5.02
N ARG A 146 11.69 -16.57 3.86
CA ARG A 146 11.17 -17.03 2.57
C ARG A 146 11.04 -18.56 2.52
N ASP A 147 11.95 -19.32 3.12
CA ASP A 147 11.86 -20.78 3.17
C ASP A 147 10.73 -21.26 4.08
N VAL A 148 10.50 -20.53 5.17
CA VAL A 148 9.37 -20.75 6.08
C VAL A 148 8.06 -20.47 5.36
N ALA A 149 7.95 -19.32 4.69
CA ALA A 149 6.75 -18.91 3.95
C ALA A 149 6.42 -19.93 2.86
N ARG A 150 7.42 -20.35 2.08
CA ARG A 150 7.26 -21.36 1.02
C ARG A 150 6.73 -22.69 1.57
N THR A 151 7.24 -23.15 2.71
CA THR A 151 6.82 -24.43 3.28
C THR A 151 5.39 -24.40 3.82
N LEU A 152 4.97 -23.23 4.30
CA LEU A 152 3.61 -23.01 4.80
C LEU A 152 2.62 -22.62 3.69
N GLY A 153 3.08 -22.50 2.44
CA GLY A 153 2.24 -22.05 1.32
C GLY A 153 1.77 -20.59 1.46
N LEU A 154 2.58 -19.74 2.11
CA LEU A 154 2.28 -18.34 2.37
C LEU A 154 3.19 -17.42 1.55
N SER A 155 2.73 -16.20 1.28
CA SER A 155 3.62 -15.12 0.88
C SER A 155 4.52 -14.70 2.05
N ARG A 156 5.66 -14.08 1.76
CA ARG A 156 6.55 -13.55 2.81
C ARG A 156 5.81 -12.52 3.69
N TYR A 157 4.94 -11.72 3.09
CA TYR A 157 4.14 -10.71 3.79
C TYR A 157 3.20 -11.34 4.81
N GLU A 158 2.50 -12.39 4.41
CA GLU A 158 1.57 -13.08 5.28
C GLU A 158 2.31 -13.82 6.40
N LEU A 159 3.45 -14.43 6.11
CA LEU A 159 4.31 -15.00 7.16
C LEU A 159 4.75 -13.92 8.15
N ARG A 160 5.30 -12.80 7.66
CA ARG A 160 5.82 -11.73 8.52
C ARG A 160 4.71 -11.14 9.39
N ARG A 161 3.50 -10.99 8.86
CA ARG A 161 2.31 -10.59 9.62
C ARG A 161 2.05 -11.56 10.78
N ARG A 162 2.01 -12.87 10.50
CA ARG A 162 1.80 -13.92 11.52
C ARG A 162 2.92 -13.95 12.56
N LEU A 163 4.17 -13.74 12.17
CA LEU A 163 5.29 -13.71 13.11
C LEU A 163 5.21 -12.54 14.09
N ILE A 164 4.86 -11.34 13.59
CA ILE A 164 4.65 -10.16 14.43
C ILE A 164 3.52 -10.40 15.42
N GLU A 165 2.44 -11.04 14.98
CA GLU A 165 1.28 -11.37 15.83
C GLU A 165 1.63 -12.41 16.90
N ALA A 166 2.30 -13.51 16.52
CA ALA A 166 2.75 -14.55 17.44
C ALA A 166 3.70 -14.00 18.52
N LEU A 167 4.71 -13.24 18.11
CA LEU A 167 5.68 -12.65 19.03
C LEU A 167 5.07 -11.54 19.86
N GLY A 168 4.09 -10.81 19.33
CA GLY A 168 3.30 -9.85 20.10
C GLY A 168 2.55 -10.50 21.25
N GLN A 169 1.86 -11.63 20.99
CA GLN A 169 1.18 -12.43 22.01
C GLN A 169 2.12 -12.93 23.09
N ILE A 170 3.28 -13.48 22.69
CA ILE A 170 4.30 -13.95 23.63
C ILE A 170 4.87 -12.77 24.45
N SER A 171 5.15 -11.64 23.81
CA SER A 171 5.69 -10.45 24.49
C SER A 171 4.75 -9.91 25.58
N VAL A 172 3.44 -9.96 25.33
CA VAL A 172 2.42 -9.59 26.31
C VAL A 172 2.38 -10.61 27.45
N ALA A 173 2.35 -11.91 27.13
CA ALA A 173 2.25 -12.98 28.13
C ALA A 173 3.48 -13.04 29.06
N MET A 174 4.66 -12.71 28.55
CA MET A 174 5.90 -12.60 29.34
C MET A 174 5.97 -11.33 30.20
N GLY A 175 5.07 -10.37 29.99
CA GLY A 175 5.20 -9.05 30.59
C GLY A 175 6.40 -8.27 30.06
N ALA A 176 6.97 -8.63 28.91
CA ALA A 176 8.14 -7.96 28.32
C ALA A 176 7.86 -6.50 27.92
N LEU A 177 6.60 -6.10 27.90
CA LEU A 177 6.16 -4.72 27.71
C LEU A 177 5.98 -3.96 29.03
N HIS A 178 6.44 -4.48 30.17
CA HIS A 178 6.25 -3.82 31.47
C HIS A 178 6.96 -2.46 31.57
N GLU A 179 8.10 -2.31 30.88
CA GLU A 179 8.87 -1.05 30.78
C GLU A 179 8.38 -0.11 29.68
N ALA A 180 7.46 -0.57 28.81
CA ALA A 180 6.84 0.29 27.81
C ALA A 180 5.92 1.33 28.48
N ASP A 181 5.61 2.40 27.74
CA ASP A 181 4.54 3.31 28.16
C ASP A 181 3.26 2.50 28.45
N SER A 182 2.59 2.83 29.56
CA SER A 182 1.34 2.22 29.99
C SER A 182 0.32 2.12 28.85
N THR A 183 0.22 3.17 28.04
CA THR A 183 -0.61 3.23 26.83
C THR A 183 -0.28 2.14 25.81
N ASP A 184 1.00 1.93 25.52
CA ASP A 184 1.45 0.97 24.52
C ASP A 184 1.27 -0.47 25.01
N ARG A 185 1.48 -0.70 26.31
CA ARG A 185 1.23 -1.98 26.96
C ARG A 185 -0.24 -2.35 26.93
N ASP A 186 -1.12 -1.42 27.28
CA ASP A 186 -2.57 -1.65 27.33
C ASP A 186 -3.13 -1.92 25.91
N VAL A 187 -2.61 -1.22 24.90
CA VAL A 187 -2.91 -1.49 23.49
C VAL A 187 -2.41 -2.87 23.03
N ALA A 188 -1.20 -3.26 23.43
CA ALA A 188 -0.67 -4.58 23.09
C ALA A 188 -1.50 -5.71 23.69
N ILE A 189 -1.95 -5.57 24.94
CA ILE A 189 -2.86 -6.51 25.60
C ILE A 189 -4.18 -6.60 24.81
N ALA A 190 -4.82 -5.46 24.56
CA ALA A 190 -6.09 -5.41 23.85
C ALA A 190 -6.00 -6.03 22.43
N VAL A 191 -4.95 -5.73 21.67
CA VAL A 191 -4.87 -6.16 20.27
C VAL A 191 -4.30 -7.57 20.11
N TRP A 192 -3.26 -7.92 20.86
CA TRP A 192 -2.59 -9.21 20.68
C TRP A 192 -3.16 -10.29 21.59
N GLN A 193 -3.39 -10.00 22.87
CA GLN A 193 -3.92 -11.00 23.81
C GLN A 193 -5.44 -11.15 23.69
N ASP A 194 -6.18 -10.04 23.66
CA ASP A 194 -7.64 -10.09 23.62
C ASP A 194 -8.18 -10.22 22.18
N GLY A 195 -7.30 -10.14 21.17
CA GLY A 195 -7.63 -10.30 19.75
C GLY A 195 -8.51 -9.18 19.19
N LEU A 196 -8.56 -8.03 19.88
CA LEU A 196 -9.42 -6.92 19.50
C LEU A 196 -8.87 -6.21 18.27
N THR A 197 -9.76 -5.82 17.37
CA THR A 197 -9.42 -4.90 16.29
C THR A 197 -9.00 -3.54 16.86
N VAL A 198 -8.28 -2.76 16.07
CA VAL A 198 -7.86 -1.38 16.45
C VAL A 198 -9.03 -0.54 16.97
N ASN A 199 -10.22 -0.68 16.37
CA ASN A 199 -11.39 0.11 16.77
C ASN A 199 -12.01 -0.39 18.08
N GLU A 200 -12.04 -1.72 18.30
CA GLU A 200 -12.50 -2.30 19.57
C GLU A 200 -11.54 -1.98 20.72
N ALA A 201 -10.23 -2.08 20.48
CA ALA A 201 -9.20 -1.67 21.42
C ALA A 201 -9.28 -0.16 21.74
N ALA A 202 -9.55 0.69 20.74
CA ALA A 202 -9.77 2.11 20.94
C ALA A 202 -10.98 2.40 21.84
N GLY A 203 -12.11 1.73 21.58
CA GLY A 203 -13.31 1.83 22.41
C GLY A 203 -13.07 1.34 23.85
N GLN A 204 -12.41 0.20 24.02
CA GLN A 204 -12.11 -0.37 25.34
C GLN A 204 -11.15 0.49 26.17
N LEU A 205 -10.13 1.05 25.53
CA LEU A 205 -9.07 1.82 26.21
C LEU A 205 -9.40 3.32 26.32
N GLY A 206 -10.53 3.77 25.78
CA GLY A 206 -10.87 5.19 25.74
C GLY A 206 -9.91 6.03 24.88
N MET A 207 -9.22 5.38 23.94
CA MET A 207 -8.23 5.99 23.03
C MET A 207 -8.86 6.24 21.66
N THR A 208 -8.22 7.06 20.83
CA THR A 208 -8.57 7.16 19.41
C THR A 208 -7.97 5.99 18.62
N SER A 209 -8.63 5.59 17.53
CA SER A 209 -8.08 4.56 16.63
C SER A 209 -6.71 4.93 16.06
N GLN A 210 -6.37 6.22 15.95
CA GLN A 210 -5.03 6.65 15.54
C GLN A 210 -4.00 6.44 16.66
N GLU A 211 -4.33 6.73 17.92
CA GLU A 211 -3.44 6.46 19.05
C GLU A 211 -3.19 4.97 19.22
N VAL A 212 -4.24 4.14 19.07
CA VAL A 212 -4.11 2.68 19.08
C VAL A 212 -3.27 2.21 17.90
N ARG A 213 -3.45 2.72 16.67
CA ARG A 213 -2.55 2.37 15.54
C ARG A 213 -1.12 2.81 15.76
N ASN A 214 -0.91 3.99 16.32
CA ASN A 214 0.43 4.48 16.62
C ASN A 214 1.11 3.62 17.69
N ALA A 215 0.37 3.23 18.73
CA ALA A 215 0.82 2.30 19.75
C ALA A 215 1.11 0.91 19.17
N CYS A 216 0.20 0.37 18.35
CA CYS A 216 0.44 -0.87 17.59
C CYS A 216 1.68 -0.77 16.72
N LEU A 217 1.89 0.33 15.98
CA LEU A 217 3.08 0.52 15.15
C LEU A 217 4.36 0.58 16.01
N ARG A 218 4.34 1.25 17.17
CA ARG A 218 5.47 1.26 18.10
C ARG A 218 5.74 -0.14 18.67
N ASN A 219 4.71 -0.85 19.09
CA ASN A 219 4.80 -2.22 19.58
C ASN A 219 5.32 -3.18 18.51
N GLN A 220 4.81 -3.09 17.28
CA GLN A 220 5.29 -3.85 16.13
C GLN A 220 6.75 -3.56 15.83
N ARG A 221 7.18 -2.30 15.86
CA ARG A 221 8.60 -1.94 15.71
C ARG A 221 9.47 -2.57 16.79
N ARG A 222 9.04 -2.56 18.07
CA ARG A 222 9.79 -3.22 19.16
C ARG A 222 9.93 -4.72 18.96
N VAL A 223 8.83 -5.39 18.58
CA VAL A 223 8.83 -6.83 18.30
C VAL A 223 9.73 -7.15 17.10
N GLN A 224 9.65 -6.36 16.03
CA GLN A 224 10.49 -6.52 14.83
C GLN A 224 11.97 -6.26 15.11
N GLN A 225 12.30 -5.27 15.94
CA GLN A 225 13.68 -5.05 16.40
C GLN A 225 14.19 -6.24 17.21
N SER A 226 13.35 -6.81 18.07
CA SER A 226 13.69 -8.01 18.84
C SER A 226 13.91 -9.22 17.91
N MET A 227 13.12 -9.37 16.85
CA MET A 227 13.35 -10.40 15.82
C MET A 227 14.70 -10.24 15.13
N ALA A 228 15.07 -8.99 14.78
CA ALA A 228 16.35 -8.70 14.15
C ALA A 228 17.52 -9.05 15.09
N LEU A 229 17.40 -8.76 16.39
CA LEU A 229 18.40 -9.10 17.40
C LEU A 229 18.52 -10.62 17.63
N MET A 230 17.40 -11.35 17.68
CA MET A 230 17.39 -12.82 17.82
C MET A 230 18.08 -13.54 16.66
N ARG A 231 18.05 -12.97 15.44
CA ARG A 231 18.76 -13.49 14.27
C ARG A 231 20.12 -12.83 14.00
N SER A 232 20.54 -11.86 14.82
CA SER A 232 21.88 -11.26 14.78
C SER A 232 22.95 -12.20 15.36
N THR A 233 22.83 -13.50 15.09
CA THR A 233 23.96 -14.41 15.20
C THR A 233 24.82 -14.17 13.96
N PRO A 234 26.13 -13.89 14.08
CA PRO A 234 26.99 -13.75 12.91
C PRO A 234 26.82 -15.01 12.07
N PRO A 235 26.66 -14.89 10.74
CA PRO A 235 26.45 -16.05 9.90
C PRO A 235 27.63 -17.00 10.11
N LEU A 236 27.38 -18.13 10.76
CA LEU A 236 28.28 -19.27 10.66
C LEU A 236 28.36 -19.58 9.16
N PRO A 237 29.57 -19.68 8.58
CA PRO A 237 29.74 -19.92 7.16
C PRO A 237 29.22 -21.32 6.86
N SER A 238 27.92 -21.41 6.58
CA SER A 238 27.25 -22.64 6.24
C SER A 238 27.47 -22.86 4.76
N GLY A 239 28.64 -23.42 4.47
CA GLY A 239 28.95 -24.00 3.18
C GLY A 239 27.97 -25.11 2.87
N ARG A 240 26.90 -24.75 2.16
CA ARG A 240 26.12 -25.70 1.37
C ARG A 240 26.01 -25.14 -0.05
N THR A 241 27.14 -25.22 -0.74
CA THR A 241 27.22 -25.16 -2.19
C THR A 241 26.47 -26.38 -2.71
N THR A 242 25.18 -26.26 -2.94
CA THR A 242 24.53 -27.11 -3.94
C THR A 242 25.23 -26.82 -5.26
N MET A 243 25.85 -27.84 -5.85
CA MET A 243 26.47 -27.77 -7.17
C MET A 243 25.38 -27.45 -8.21
N ASN A 244 25.11 -26.16 -8.41
CA ASN A 244 24.44 -25.65 -9.59
C ASN A 244 25.42 -24.72 -10.32
N THR A 245 25.28 -24.76 -11.63
CA THR A 245 26.15 -24.27 -12.69
C THR A 245 26.78 -22.90 -12.40
N PRO A 246 28.10 -22.73 -12.62
CA PRO A 246 28.85 -21.51 -12.30
C PRO A 246 28.31 -20.23 -12.96
N SER A 247 27.48 -20.32 -14.00
CA SER A 247 26.96 -19.16 -14.73
C SER A 247 25.92 -18.31 -13.97
N THR A 248 25.01 -18.91 -13.19
CA THR A 248 23.90 -18.15 -12.58
C THR A 248 24.35 -17.36 -11.35
N THR A 249 25.29 -17.91 -10.58
CA THR A 249 25.85 -17.24 -9.39
C THR A 249 26.72 -16.04 -9.77
N GLU A 250 27.54 -16.20 -10.81
CA GLU A 250 28.33 -15.10 -11.39
C GLU A 250 27.41 -13.98 -11.89
N LEU A 251 26.32 -14.33 -12.59
CA LEU A 251 25.34 -13.37 -13.09
C LEU A 251 24.62 -12.59 -11.99
N VAL A 252 24.25 -13.25 -10.89
CA VAL A 252 23.71 -12.58 -9.69
C VAL A 252 24.71 -11.58 -9.12
N GLY A 253 25.99 -11.97 -9.02
CA GLY A 253 27.07 -11.07 -8.59
C GLY A 253 27.19 -9.84 -9.49
N THR A 254 27.14 -10.05 -10.81
CA THR A 254 27.16 -8.96 -11.80
C THR A 254 25.98 -8.02 -11.63
N ILE A 255 24.75 -8.53 -11.46
CA ILE A 255 23.56 -7.71 -11.20
C ILE A 255 23.73 -6.86 -9.94
N LEU A 256 24.14 -7.45 -8.82
CA LEU A 256 24.25 -6.74 -7.54
C LEU A 256 25.41 -5.75 -7.50
N SER A 257 26.40 -5.90 -8.36
CA SER A 257 27.49 -4.93 -8.53
C SER A 257 27.10 -3.71 -9.37
N GLY A 258 26.00 -3.78 -10.12
CA GLY A 258 25.57 -2.73 -11.07
C GLY A 258 26.39 -2.66 -12.36
N ALA A 259 27.31 -3.59 -12.58
CA ALA A 259 28.16 -3.67 -13.78
C ALA A 259 27.42 -4.38 -14.95
N LEU A 260 26.23 -3.90 -15.30
CA LEU A 260 25.39 -4.49 -16.35
C LEU A 260 25.79 -3.98 -17.74
N ASP A 261 26.34 -4.87 -18.56
CA ASP A 261 26.55 -4.68 -19.99
C ASP A 261 25.53 -5.48 -20.83
N ASP A 262 25.52 -5.26 -22.15
CA ASP A 262 24.57 -5.91 -23.05
C ASP A 262 24.71 -7.44 -23.04
N ALA A 263 25.94 -7.95 -22.85
CA ALA A 263 26.19 -9.38 -22.72
C ALA A 263 25.54 -9.96 -21.46
N SER A 264 25.64 -9.26 -20.33
CA SER A 264 25.00 -9.64 -19.07
C SER A 264 23.48 -9.61 -19.20
N LEU A 265 22.89 -8.62 -19.88
CA LEU A 265 21.45 -8.56 -20.10
C LEU A 265 20.95 -9.74 -20.95
N LEU A 266 21.69 -10.15 -21.98
CA LEU A 266 21.37 -11.35 -22.76
C LEU A 266 21.47 -12.64 -21.94
N GLN A 267 22.44 -12.70 -21.01
CA GLN A 267 22.53 -13.82 -20.08
C GLN A 267 21.36 -13.84 -19.08
N ILE A 268 20.91 -12.69 -18.59
CA ILE A 268 19.72 -12.56 -17.73
C ILE A 268 18.49 -13.07 -18.48
N GLU A 269 18.31 -12.63 -19.72
CA GLU A 269 17.22 -13.07 -20.58
C GLU A 269 17.25 -14.59 -20.80
N SER A 270 18.39 -15.14 -21.17
CA SER A 270 18.54 -16.58 -21.45
C SER A 270 18.33 -17.47 -20.21
N ASN A 271 18.53 -16.92 -19.00
CA ASN A 271 18.44 -17.67 -17.73
C ASN A 271 17.28 -17.20 -16.84
N ALA A 272 16.33 -16.40 -17.34
CA ALA A 272 15.36 -15.69 -16.49
C ALA A 272 14.54 -16.61 -15.57
N GLY A 273 14.11 -17.77 -16.07
CA GLY A 273 13.34 -18.74 -15.28
C GLY A 273 14.11 -19.32 -14.10
N GLU A 274 15.42 -19.52 -14.26
CA GLU A 274 16.31 -20.10 -13.23
C GLU A 274 16.92 -19.02 -12.33
N LEU A 275 17.01 -17.78 -12.81
CA LEU A 275 17.70 -16.67 -12.12
C LEU A 275 16.87 -16.04 -10.99
N LEU A 276 15.53 -16.02 -11.10
CA LEU A 276 14.67 -15.33 -10.13
C LEU A 276 14.86 -15.82 -8.68
N GLY A 277 15.00 -17.12 -8.48
CA GLY A 277 15.20 -17.72 -7.15
C GLY A 277 16.55 -17.32 -6.55
N PRO A 278 17.68 -17.65 -7.19
CA PRO A 278 19.02 -17.28 -6.73
C PRO A 278 19.21 -15.77 -6.55
N LEU A 279 18.64 -14.95 -7.44
CA LEU A 279 18.71 -13.49 -7.33
C LEU A 279 17.95 -12.99 -6.09
N ALA A 280 16.74 -13.50 -5.85
CA ALA A 280 15.97 -13.14 -4.67
C ALA A 280 16.67 -13.57 -3.37
N GLU A 281 17.28 -14.76 -3.35
CA GLU A 281 18.04 -15.27 -2.21
C GLU A 281 19.28 -14.41 -1.91
N ALA A 282 20.06 -14.06 -2.93
CA ALA A 282 21.23 -13.20 -2.76
C ALA A 282 20.86 -11.79 -2.27
N ILE A 283 19.72 -11.25 -2.72
CA ILE A 283 19.21 -9.95 -2.26
C ILE A 283 18.75 -10.03 -0.80
N ASP A 284 18.10 -11.13 -0.39
CA ASP A 284 17.74 -11.33 1.01
C ASP A 284 18.99 -11.41 1.92
N GLN A 285 20.09 -11.97 1.42
CA GLN A 285 21.38 -12.02 2.14
C GLN A 285 22.10 -10.67 2.17
N ALA A 286 21.91 -9.82 1.14
CA ALA A 286 22.60 -8.53 1.00
C ALA A 286 21.66 -7.43 0.45
N PRO A 287 20.63 -7.00 1.21
CA PRO A 287 19.59 -6.09 0.72
C PRO A 287 20.14 -4.72 0.30
N ALA A 288 21.15 -4.23 1.02
CA ALA A 288 21.81 -2.96 0.71
C ALA A 288 22.51 -2.94 -0.66
N ALA A 289 22.87 -4.09 -1.23
CA ALA A 289 23.44 -4.14 -2.57
C ALA A 289 22.40 -3.79 -3.64
N TRP A 290 21.18 -4.33 -3.50
CA TRP A 290 20.07 -4.04 -4.41
C TRP A 290 19.57 -2.60 -4.27
N GLU A 291 19.43 -2.09 -3.04
CA GLU A 291 18.94 -0.74 -2.78
C GLU A 291 19.86 0.37 -3.33
N ARG A 292 21.15 0.07 -3.54
CA ARG A 292 22.12 0.99 -4.13
C ARG A 292 22.04 1.05 -5.66
N LEU A 293 21.35 0.10 -6.30
CA LEU A 293 21.25 0.09 -7.75
C LEU A 293 20.38 1.26 -8.22
N PRO A 294 20.83 2.03 -9.22
CA PRO A 294 20.02 3.05 -9.86
C PRO A 294 18.71 2.46 -10.42
N PRO A 295 17.58 3.19 -10.37
CA PRO A 295 16.30 2.69 -10.86
C PRO A 295 16.32 2.25 -12.33
N ASP A 296 17.16 2.89 -13.17
CA ASP A 296 17.36 2.51 -14.57
C ASP A 296 18.09 1.17 -14.73
N GLN A 297 19.01 0.84 -13.83
CA GLN A 297 19.65 -0.48 -13.83
C GLN A 297 18.69 -1.57 -13.38
N VAL A 298 17.91 -1.31 -12.33
CA VAL A 298 16.87 -2.23 -11.87
C VAL A 298 15.84 -2.46 -12.98
N ALA A 299 15.44 -1.41 -13.69
CA ALA A 299 14.57 -1.53 -14.85
C ALA A 299 15.17 -2.43 -15.94
N LYS A 300 16.45 -2.28 -16.27
CA LYS A 300 17.13 -3.15 -17.26
C LYS A 300 17.11 -4.62 -16.85
N VAL A 301 17.34 -4.92 -15.57
CA VAL A 301 17.24 -6.30 -15.04
C VAL A 301 15.83 -6.84 -15.22
N TYR A 302 14.80 -6.07 -14.83
CA TYR A 302 13.41 -6.49 -14.97
C TYR A 302 12.97 -6.69 -16.42
N LEU A 303 13.41 -5.81 -17.33
CA LEU A 303 13.11 -5.94 -18.75
C LEU A 303 13.80 -7.17 -19.37
N ALA A 304 15.06 -7.45 -19.01
CA ALA A 304 15.74 -8.66 -19.45
C ALA A 304 15.07 -9.94 -18.90
N LEU A 305 14.69 -9.94 -17.62
CA LEU A 305 13.89 -11.03 -17.03
C LEU A 305 12.55 -11.21 -17.75
N ALA A 306 11.86 -10.12 -18.07
CA ALA A 306 10.58 -10.15 -18.76
C ALA A 306 10.69 -10.84 -20.12
N ARG A 307 11.68 -10.45 -20.95
CA ARG A 307 11.94 -11.07 -22.26
C ARG A 307 12.22 -12.57 -22.10
N GLY A 308 13.07 -12.93 -21.14
CA GLY A 308 13.41 -14.33 -20.87
C GLY A 308 12.25 -15.19 -20.39
N LEU A 309 11.25 -14.55 -19.75
CA LEU A 309 9.99 -15.18 -19.35
C LEU A 309 8.93 -15.17 -20.47
N GLY A 310 9.31 -14.83 -21.71
CA GLY A 310 8.43 -14.88 -22.87
C GLY A 310 7.60 -13.61 -23.10
N ALA A 311 7.93 -12.47 -22.48
CA ALA A 311 7.38 -11.19 -22.92
C ALA A 311 7.87 -10.91 -24.34
N GLY A 312 6.96 -10.97 -25.32
CA GLY A 312 7.30 -10.70 -26.71
C GLY A 312 7.92 -9.30 -26.91
N ILE A 313 8.71 -9.15 -27.97
CA ILE A 313 9.43 -7.92 -28.40
C ILE A 313 8.52 -6.69 -28.54
N MET A 314 7.19 -6.87 -28.51
CA MET A 314 6.21 -5.77 -28.56
C MET A 314 6.33 -4.74 -27.42
N VAL A 315 7.05 -5.04 -26.34
CA VAL A 315 7.34 -4.05 -25.27
C VAL A 315 8.34 -2.96 -25.72
N GLU A 316 9.07 -3.17 -26.82
CA GLU A 316 10.22 -2.34 -27.23
C GLU A 316 10.03 -1.42 -28.43
N GLN A 317 9.07 -1.68 -29.31
CA GLN A 317 9.02 -0.98 -30.62
C GLN A 317 7.84 -0.03 -30.83
N GLU A 318 6.86 0.01 -29.94
CA GLU A 318 5.84 1.05 -29.97
C GLU A 318 6.16 2.09 -28.89
N PRO A 319 6.04 3.41 -29.17
CA PRO A 319 5.92 4.38 -28.10
C PRO A 319 4.74 3.90 -27.27
N ASP A 320 5.08 3.36 -26.09
CA ASP A 320 4.28 2.39 -25.37
C ASP A 320 2.79 2.76 -25.45
N PRO A 321 1.95 2.00 -26.19
CA PRO A 321 0.52 2.28 -26.28
C PRO A 321 -0.11 2.35 -24.89
N LEU A 322 0.54 1.81 -23.84
CA LEU A 322 0.13 1.90 -22.44
C LEU A 322 0.74 3.10 -21.68
N VAL A 323 1.87 3.67 -22.11
CA VAL A 323 2.25 5.03 -21.69
C VAL A 323 1.34 6.04 -22.38
N ALA A 324 0.99 5.79 -23.65
CA ALA A 324 -0.01 6.57 -24.37
C ALA A 324 -1.39 6.39 -23.73
N GLU A 325 -1.83 5.16 -23.40
CA GLU A 325 -3.12 4.88 -22.75
C GLU A 325 -3.12 5.32 -21.28
N GLY A 326 -2.02 5.20 -20.55
CA GLY A 326 -1.88 5.78 -19.22
C GLY A 326 -1.84 7.31 -19.26
N ALA A 327 -1.22 7.90 -20.28
CA ALA A 327 -1.28 9.33 -20.53
C ALA A 327 -2.64 9.78 -21.05
N ASP A 328 -3.37 8.93 -21.78
CA ASP A 328 -4.73 9.17 -22.27
C ASP A 328 -5.72 9.06 -21.10
N ASP A 329 -5.54 8.10 -20.20
CA ASP A 329 -6.27 7.96 -18.93
C ASP A 329 -6.04 9.21 -18.07
N CYS A 330 -4.80 9.60 -17.83
CA CYS A 330 -4.47 10.83 -17.10
C CYS A 330 -5.07 12.06 -17.80
N ARG A 331 -4.93 12.17 -19.13
CA ARG A 331 -5.55 13.26 -19.89
C ARG A 331 -7.08 13.23 -19.77
N ALA A 332 -7.71 12.07 -19.79
CA ALA A 332 -9.15 11.91 -19.62
C ALA A 332 -9.58 12.34 -18.22
N VAL A 333 -8.79 12.06 -17.18
CA VAL A 333 -9.02 12.62 -15.82
C VAL A 333 -8.93 14.15 -15.86
N GLY A 334 -7.92 14.71 -16.50
CA GLY A 334 -7.76 16.16 -16.65
C GLY A 334 -8.94 16.82 -17.39
N LEU A 335 -9.41 16.20 -18.47
CA LEU A 335 -10.57 16.65 -19.22
C LEU A 335 -11.85 16.55 -18.40
N ALA A 336 -12.12 15.40 -17.76
CA ALA A 336 -13.29 15.26 -16.88
C ALA A 336 -13.26 16.27 -15.73
N PHE A 337 -12.07 16.60 -15.21
CA PHE A 337 -11.90 17.59 -14.17
C PHE A 337 -12.30 18.99 -14.66
N ALA A 338 -11.81 19.40 -15.83
CA ALA A 338 -12.09 20.72 -16.39
C ALA A 338 -13.51 20.86 -16.96
N ASP A 339 -14.06 19.80 -17.56
CA ASP A 339 -15.31 19.85 -18.33
C ASP A 339 -16.53 19.37 -17.52
N ALA A 340 -16.35 18.51 -16.52
CA ALA A 340 -17.45 18.01 -15.70
C ALA A 340 -17.37 18.55 -14.26
N LEU A 341 -16.26 18.31 -13.55
CA LEU A 341 -16.17 18.65 -12.13
C LEU A 341 -16.20 20.16 -11.89
N VAL A 342 -15.26 20.90 -12.47
CA VAL A 342 -15.10 22.35 -12.23
C VAL A 342 -16.37 23.15 -12.58
N PRO A 343 -17.05 22.90 -13.72
CA PRO A 343 -18.28 23.61 -14.07
C PRO A 343 -19.47 23.25 -13.17
N ALA A 344 -19.48 22.05 -12.57
CA ALA A 344 -20.50 21.64 -11.62
C ALA A 344 -20.32 22.29 -10.24
N LEU A 345 -19.15 22.87 -9.93
CA LEU A 345 -18.88 23.43 -8.61
C LEU A 345 -19.72 24.70 -8.35
N PRO A 346 -20.35 24.81 -7.17
CA PRO A 346 -20.99 26.05 -6.76
C PRO A 346 -19.90 27.10 -6.47
N THR A 347 -20.23 28.39 -6.61
CA THR A 347 -19.27 29.49 -6.38
C THR A 347 -18.55 29.39 -5.03
N ARG A 348 -19.27 28.96 -3.99
CA ARG A 348 -18.74 28.80 -2.61
C ARG A 348 -17.75 27.64 -2.43
N SER A 349 -17.74 26.69 -3.37
CA SER A 349 -16.82 25.56 -3.41
C SER A 349 -15.95 25.62 -4.67
N SER A 350 -15.70 26.82 -5.19
CA SER A 350 -14.76 27.00 -6.30
C SER A 350 -13.32 26.63 -5.88
N LEU A 351 -12.49 26.27 -6.86
CA LEU A 351 -11.09 25.95 -6.61
C LEU A 351 -10.28 27.13 -6.07
N TYR A 352 -10.73 28.37 -6.30
CA TYR A 352 -10.13 29.56 -5.70
C TYR A 352 -10.34 29.60 -4.18
N HIS A 353 -11.52 29.22 -3.69
CA HIS A 353 -11.74 29.12 -2.24
C HIS A 353 -10.93 27.99 -1.61
N LEU A 354 -10.74 26.88 -2.33
CA LEU A 354 -9.81 25.84 -1.88
C LEU A 354 -8.37 26.38 -1.84
N ALA A 355 -7.94 27.11 -2.85
CA ALA A 355 -6.62 27.75 -2.88
C ALA A 355 -6.41 28.71 -1.70
N ASP A 356 -7.41 29.52 -1.34
CA ASP A 356 -7.35 30.41 -0.16
C ASP A 356 -7.19 29.59 1.15
N ALA A 357 -7.93 28.49 1.28
CA ALA A 357 -7.82 27.60 2.45
C ALA A 357 -6.45 26.90 2.53
N LEU A 358 -5.86 26.57 1.37
CA LEU A 358 -4.51 26.00 1.28
C LEU A 358 -3.45 27.05 1.62
N ALA A 359 -3.58 28.29 1.12
CA ALA A 359 -2.66 29.40 1.40
C ALA A 359 -2.51 29.67 2.90
N ALA A 360 -3.59 29.48 3.67
CA ALA A 360 -3.59 29.66 5.12
C ALA A 360 -2.78 28.60 5.88
N ARG A 361 -2.43 27.46 5.24
CA ARG A 361 -1.84 26.28 5.90
C ARG A 361 -0.53 25.83 5.28
N THR A 362 -0.36 26.04 3.98
CA THR A 362 0.73 25.45 3.19
C THR A 362 1.37 26.54 2.34
N ARG A 363 2.70 26.48 2.21
CA ARG A 363 3.43 27.38 1.32
C ARG A 363 3.26 26.92 -0.14
N PRO A 364 3.19 27.84 -1.10
CA PRO A 364 3.22 27.47 -2.52
C PRO A 364 4.47 26.65 -2.87
N LEU A 365 4.34 25.80 -3.89
CA LEU A 365 5.45 25.04 -4.45
C LEU A 365 6.54 25.96 -5.00
N PRO A 366 7.83 25.58 -4.86
CA PRO A 366 8.91 26.22 -5.59
C PRO A 366 8.67 26.17 -7.11
N PRO A 367 9.13 27.18 -7.89
CA PRO A 367 8.88 27.27 -9.33
C PRO A 367 9.24 25.99 -10.11
N ASP A 368 10.37 25.36 -9.80
CA ASP A 368 10.82 24.15 -10.49
C ASP A 368 9.87 22.96 -10.28
N ARG A 369 9.32 22.82 -9.06
CA ARG A 369 8.34 21.77 -8.72
C ARG A 369 6.98 22.04 -9.32
N LEU A 370 6.58 23.32 -9.37
CA LEU A 370 5.37 23.72 -10.08
C LEU A 370 5.48 23.44 -11.57
N GLN A 371 6.62 23.74 -12.20
CA GLN A 371 6.85 23.45 -13.61
C GLN A 371 6.84 21.93 -13.88
N GLN A 372 7.38 21.12 -12.97
CA GLN A 372 7.29 19.67 -13.05
C GLN A 372 5.82 19.20 -13.02
N LEU A 373 5.02 19.71 -12.07
CA LEU A 373 3.59 19.37 -11.96
C LEU A 373 2.79 19.81 -13.20
N LEU A 374 3.06 21.00 -13.74
CA LEU A 374 2.45 21.49 -14.99
C LEU A 374 2.87 20.65 -16.22
N GLY A 375 3.92 19.82 -16.08
CA GLY A 375 4.33 18.84 -17.08
C GLY A 375 3.51 17.55 -17.06
N GLU A 376 2.71 17.30 -16.02
CA GLU A 376 1.92 16.08 -15.87
C GLU A 376 0.70 16.07 -16.81
N HIS A 377 0.38 14.91 -17.36
CA HIS A 377 -0.61 14.76 -18.44
C HIS A 377 -2.03 15.17 -18.03
N ASP A 378 -2.46 14.86 -16.81
CA ASP A 378 -3.76 15.27 -16.27
C ASP A 378 -3.82 16.78 -16.00
N VAL A 379 -2.74 17.36 -15.47
CA VAL A 379 -2.62 18.80 -15.23
C VAL A 379 -2.64 19.59 -16.53
N GLN A 380 -1.92 19.13 -17.56
CA GLN A 380 -1.93 19.73 -18.90
C GLN A 380 -3.32 19.68 -19.54
N ALA A 381 -4.00 18.54 -19.46
CA ALA A 381 -5.36 18.39 -19.99
C ALA A 381 -6.39 19.25 -19.26
N ALA A 382 -6.25 19.42 -17.95
CA ALA A 382 -7.13 20.30 -17.17
C ALA A 382 -6.92 21.80 -17.49
N GLY A 383 -5.76 22.18 -18.04
CA GLY A 383 -5.46 23.55 -18.45
C GLY A 383 -5.59 24.57 -17.32
N ASP A 384 -6.23 25.71 -17.60
CA ASP A 384 -6.37 26.80 -16.63
C ASP A 384 -7.21 26.44 -15.40
N ALA A 385 -8.05 25.41 -15.51
CA ALA A 385 -8.98 25.02 -14.45
C ALA A 385 -8.27 24.58 -13.16
N VAL A 386 -7.08 23.97 -13.26
CA VAL A 386 -6.32 23.46 -12.11
C VAL A 386 -5.37 24.50 -11.49
N LEU A 387 -5.06 25.59 -12.21
CA LEU A 387 -4.04 26.56 -11.79
C LEU A 387 -4.19 27.09 -10.35
N PRO A 388 -5.40 27.37 -9.81
CA PRO A 388 -5.55 27.85 -8.44
C PRO A 388 -4.95 26.91 -7.39
N VAL A 389 -5.03 25.60 -7.63
CA VAL A 389 -4.61 24.57 -6.66
C VAL A 389 -3.27 23.93 -7.02
N ALA A 390 -2.85 23.99 -8.29
CA ALA A 390 -1.54 23.51 -8.75
C ALA A 390 -0.38 24.20 -8.03
N ALA A 391 -0.54 25.49 -7.68
CA ALA A 391 0.42 26.23 -6.87
C ALA A 391 0.73 25.58 -5.50
N TYR A 392 -0.15 24.70 -5.01
CA TYR A 392 -0.01 23.98 -3.74
C TYR A 392 0.26 22.48 -3.93
N GLY A 393 0.61 22.04 -5.13
CA GLY A 393 0.95 20.65 -5.43
C GLY A 393 -0.24 19.74 -5.73
N LEU A 394 -1.40 20.30 -6.06
CA LEU A 394 -2.59 19.52 -6.40
C LEU A 394 -2.84 19.51 -7.91
N GLY A 395 -3.04 18.31 -8.45
CA GLY A 395 -3.49 18.03 -9.82
C GLY A 395 -4.80 17.23 -9.85
N PRO A 396 -5.48 17.08 -11.00
CA PRO A 396 -6.74 16.34 -11.12
C PRO A 396 -6.74 14.94 -10.50
N MET A 397 -5.64 14.17 -10.68
CA MET A 397 -5.52 12.83 -10.09
C MET A 397 -5.64 12.82 -8.57
N HIS A 398 -5.20 13.88 -7.89
CA HIS A 398 -5.32 13.99 -6.43
C HIS A 398 -6.77 14.06 -5.97
N PHE A 399 -7.66 14.66 -6.77
CA PHE A 399 -9.09 14.74 -6.47
C PHE A 399 -9.80 13.40 -6.71
N VAL A 400 -9.41 12.65 -7.75
CA VAL A 400 -9.86 11.26 -7.95
C VAL A 400 -9.47 10.42 -6.74
N TYR A 401 -8.19 10.41 -6.37
CA TYR A 401 -7.72 9.61 -5.24
C TYR A 401 -8.33 10.04 -3.91
N ALA A 402 -8.46 11.35 -3.65
CA ALA A 402 -9.07 11.84 -2.42
C ALA A 402 -10.55 11.45 -2.31
N SER A 403 -11.29 11.52 -3.41
CA SER A 403 -12.71 11.15 -3.43
C SER A 403 -12.92 9.63 -3.32
N ASP A 404 -12.06 8.84 -3.95
CA ASP A 404 -12.02 7.38 -3.81
C ASP A 404 -11.63 6.97 -2.39
N ALA A 405 -10.70 7.70 -1.75
CA ALA A 405 -10.28 7.44 -0.38
C ALA A 405 -11.47 7.42 0.58
N ILE A 406 -12.35 8.41 0.46
CA ILE A 406 -13.57 8.51 1.26
C ILE A 406 -14.54 7.39 0.92
N GLY A 407 -14.84 7.17 -0.37
CA GLY A 407 -15.75 6.11 -0.79
C GLY A 407 -15.31 4.72 -0.32
N LEU A 408 -14.03 4.38 -0.52
CA LEU A 408 -13.47 3.09 -0.09
C LEU A 408 -13.43 2.96 1.43
N LEU A 409 -13.11 4.01 2.18
CA LEU A 409 -13.15 3.98 3.65
C LEU A 409 -14.57 3.71 4.15
N LEU A 410 -15.58 4.38 3.58
CA LEU A 410 -16.98 4.17 3.94
C LEU A 410 -17.43 2.74 3.59
N GLN A 411 -17.04 2.22 2.42
CA GLN A 411 -17.34 0.84 2.04
C GLN A 411 -16.68 -0.18 2.99
N ARG A 412 -15.42 0.04 3.38
CA ARG A 412 -14.74 -0.80 4.38
C ARG A 412 -15.43 -0.72 5.74
N ALA A 413 -15.87 0.46 6.16
CA ALA A 413 -16.62 0.64 7.40
C ALA A 413 -17.96 -0.13 7.36
N ILE A 414 -18.71 -0.06 6.26
CA ILE A 414 -19.94 -0.86 6.05
C ILE A 414 -19.63 -2.36 6.09
N ASN A 415 -18.60 -2.80 5.38
CA ASN A 415 -18.23 -4.22 5.29
C ASN A 415 -17.78 -4.78 6.66
N ALA A 416 -17.12 -3.95 7.47
CA ALA A 416 -16.71 -4.29 8.83
C ALA A 416 -17.85 -4.22 9.85
N GLY A 417 -19.08 -3.88 9.43
CA GLY A 417 -20.24 -3.75 10.33
C GLY A 417 -20.27 -2.45 11.14
N TYR A 418 -19.35 -1.52 10.88
CA TYR A 418 -19.30 -0.20 11.53
C TYR A 418 -20.52 0.66 11.18
N PHE A 419 -21.01 0.51 9.95
CA PHE A 419 -22.27 1.07 9.50
C PHE A 419 -23.17 -0.05 8.97
N PRO A 420 -24.50 -0.01 9.21
CA PRO A 420 -25.42 -0.98 8.64
C PRO A 420 -25.39 -0.94 7.11
N ARG A 421 -25.47 -2.10 6.47
CA ARG A 421 -25.51 -2.19 4.99
C ARG A 421 -26.71 -1.44 4.43
N GLY A 422 -26.47 -0.64 3.39
CA GLY A 422 -27.50 0.19 2.74
C GLY A 422 -27.97 1.39 3.55
N ALA A 423 -27.39 1.65 4.74
CA ALA A 423 -27.79 2.80 5.54
C ALA A 423 -27.33 4.12 4.93
N ALA A 424 -28.21 5.13 5.02
CA ALA A 424 -27.87 6.52 4.76
C ALA A 424 -26.86 7.03 5.80
N LEU A 425 -25.76 7.61 5.35
CA LEU A 425 -24.72 8.17 6.20
C LEU A 425 -24.82 9.70 6.19
N SER A 426 -24.97 10.32 7.35
CA SER A 426 -24.98 11.77 7.51
C SER A 426 -23.57 12.29 7.78
N VAL A 427 -23.14 13.26 6.98
CA VAL A 427 -21.91 14.03 7.19
C VAL A 427 -22.24 15.23 8.06
N MET A 428 -21.81 15.18 9.30
CA MET A 428 -22.01 16.23 10.29
C MET A 428 -20.94 17.30 10.10
N ARG A 429 -21.37 18.57 10.00
CA ARG A 429 -20.51 19.70 9.69
C ARG A 429 -20.46 20.70 10.85
N GLU A 430 -19.28 21.25 11.10
CA GLU A 430 -19.07 22.30 12.09
C GLU A 430 -18.10 23.33 11.51
N GLY A 431 -18.45 24.63 11.61
CA GLY A 431 -17.61 25.70 11.06
C GLY A 431 -17.37 25.63 9.55
N GLY A 432 -18.25 24.96 8.79
CA GLY A 432 -18.09 24.77 7.34
C GLY A 432 -17.17 23.62 6.93
N GLY A 433 -16.55 22.93 7.89
CA GLY A 433 -15.76 21.72 7.67
C GLY A 433 -16.49 20.45 8.10
N VAL A 434 -15.91 19.30 7.76
CA VAL A 434 -16.40 17.99 8.19
C VAL A 434 -16.00 17.77 9.65
N ASN A 435 -16.96 17.42 10.52
CA ASN A 435 -16.64 16.99 11.88
C ASN A 435 -16.57 15.46 11.96
N TYR A 436 -17.64 14.77 11.54
CA TYR A 436 -17.68 13.31 11.48
C TYR A 436 -18.78 12.80 10.53
N ILE A 437 -18.74 11.50 10.20
CA ILE A 437 -19.77 10.80 9.44
C ILE A 437 -20.40 9.73 10.33
N CYS A 438 -21.73 9.69 10.42
CA CYS A 438 -22.48 8.72 11.21
C CYS A 438 -23.74 8.24 10.47
N THR A 439 -24.47 7.26 11.00
CA THR A 439 -25.76 6.83 10.42
C THR A 439 -26.87 7.84 10.72
N ALA A 440 -27.77 8.10 9.76
CA ALA A 440 -28.86 9.08 9.92
C ALA A 440 -29.89 8.75 11.01
N SER A 441 -30.00 7.49 11.44
CA SER A 441 -31.09 6.98 12.30
C SER A 441 -30.81 7.00 13.81
N HIS A 442 -29.60 7.35 14.25
CA HIS A 442 -29.21 7.22 15.66
C HIS A 442 -29.27 8.56 16.41
N SER A 443 -30.40 8.83 17.06
CA SER A 443 -30.59 10.00 17.94
C SER A 443 -29.82 9.91 19.27
N LYS A 444 -29.17 8.78 19.54
CA LYS A 444 -28.18 8.62 20.62
C LYS A 444 -26.82 8.32 19.98
N LEU A 445 -26.07 9.39 19.70
CA LEU A 445 -24.69 9.34 19.28
C LEU A 445 -23.85 8.65 20.37
N THR A 446 -23.59 7.36 20.23
CA THR A 446 -22.43 6.74 20.87
C THR A 446 -21.21 7.01 19.98
N ARG A 447 -20.06 7.33 20.58
CA ARG A 447 -18.81 7.60 19.83
C ARG A 447 -18.38 6.43 18.95
N ASP A 448 -18.92 5.25 19.18
CA ASP A 448 -18.48 4.00 18.56
C ASP A 448 -18.95 3.83 17.10
N ASN A 449 -19.87 4.65 16.59
CA ASN A 449 -20.44 4.55 15.23
C ASN A 449 -20.24 5.84 14.40
N GLN A 450 -19.08 6.47 14.48
CA GLN A 450 -18.73 7.64 13.67
C GLN A 450 -17.30 7.62 13.12
N LEU A 451 -17.14 7.95 11.84
CA LEU A 451 -15.82 8.24 11.29
C LEU A 451 -15.48 9.70 11.55
N THR A 452 -14.42 9.96 12.30
CA THR A 452 -14.03 11.33 12.67
C THR A 452 -13.35 12.05 11.50
N GLN A 453 -13.26 13.39 11.57
CA GLN A 453 -12.49 14.18 10.61
C GLN A 453 -11.03 13.67 10.50
N ASP A 454 -10.41 13.30 11.62
CA ASP A 454 -9.03 12.81 11.63
C ASP A 454 -8.87 11.53 10.80
N ASP A 455 -9.84 10.61 10.90
CA ASP A 455 -9.87 9.36 10.14
C ASP A 455 -9.96 9.63 8.62
N LEU A 456 -10.86 10.55 8.24
CA LEU A 456 -11.10 10.93 6.85
C LEU A 456 -9.88 11.67 6.26
N VAL A 457 -9.31 12.63 6.99
CA VAL A 457 -8.11 13.38 6.58
C VAL A 457 -6.92 12.45 6.40
N ARG A 458 -6.73 11.51 7.33
CA ARG A 458 -5.64 10.52 7.24
C ARG A 458 -5.79 9.63 6.02
N GLU A 459 -7.00 9.19 5.72
CA GLU A 459 -7.26 8.37 4.53
C GLU A 459 -6.97 9.14 3.24
N VAL A 460 -7.47 10.38 3.12
CA VAL A 460 -7.21 11.26 1.98
C VAL A 460 -5.71 11.53 1.83
N ALA A 461 -5.01 11.90 2.89
CA ALA A 461 -3.57 12.13 2.88
C ALA A 461 -2.80 10.89 2.40
N THR A 462 -3.22 9.70 2.85
CA THR A 462 -2.54 8.45 2.52
C THR A 462 -2.74 8.05 1.06
N MET A 463 -3.98 8.12 0.57
CA MET A 463 -4.36 7.62 -0.75
C MET A 463 -4.05 8.61 -1.88
N ALA A 464 -4.20 9.91 -1.62
CA ALA A 464 -3.83 10.95 -2.59
C ALA A 464 -2.34 11.38 -2.51
N ASP A 465 -1.55 10.80 -1.59
CA ASP A 465 -0.13 11.12 -1.38
C ASP A 465 0.15 12.62 -1.12
N ILE A 466 -0.68 13.22 -0.27
CA ILE A 466 -0.57 14.64 0.13
C ILE A 466 -0.39 14.78 1.64
N SER A 467 0.16 15.92 2.08
CA SER A 467 0.31 16.20 3.51
C SER A 467 -1.05 16.33 4.20
N ARG A 468 -1.09 16.12 5.52
CA ARG A 468 -2.33 16.33 6.30
C ARG A 468 -2.84 17.78 6.23
N ASP A 469 -1.92 18.73 6.11
CA ASP A 469 -2.22 20.16 6.01
C ASP A 469 -2.96 20.52 4.71
N ILE A 470 -2.73 19.75 3.64
CA ILE A 470 -3.44 19.86 2.35
C ILE A 470 -4.71 18.98 2.36
N ALA A 471 -4.63 17.76 2.91
CA ALA A 471 -5.73 16.80 2.92
C ALA A 471 -6.98 17.32 3.65
N LYS A 472 -6.83 18.07 4.75
CA LYS A 472 -7.98 18.63 5.46
C LYS A 472 -8.77 19.66 4.62
N PRO A 473 -8.15 20.73 4.06
CA PRO A 473 -8.83 21.63 3.12
C PRO A 473 -9.48 20.90 1.95
N VAL A 474 -8.81 19.90 1.37
CA VAL A 474 -9.37 19.09 0.26
C VAL A 474 -10.61 18.32 0.71
N LEU A 475 -10.59 17.68 1.88
CA LEU A 475 -11.76 17.00 2.45
C LEU A 475 -12.93 17.95 2.67
N ASP A 476 -12.68 19.09 3.33
CA ASP A 476 -13.72 20.09 3.62
C ASP A 476 -14.32 20.62 2.31
N TRP A 477 -13.48 20.88 1.30
CA TRP A 477 -13.92 21.26 -0.05
C TRP A 477 -14.78 20.19 -0.72
N MET A 478 -14.35 18.91 -0.71
CA MET A 478 -15.11 17.81 -1.34
C MET A 478 -16.52 17.70 -0.75
N VAL A 479 -16.64 17.74 0.58
CA VAL A 479 -17.97 17.67 1.24
C VAL A 479 -18.83 18.90 0.91
N ASN A 480 -18.22 20.08 0.77
CA ASN A 480 -18.92 21.29 0.37
C ASN A 480 -19.32 21.29 -1.11
N SER A 481 -18.66 20.50 -1.95
CA SER A 481 -18.97 20.31 -3.38
C SER A 481 -20.00 19.21 -3.63
N ALA A 482 -20.09 18.22 -2.74
CA ALA A 482 -20.98 17.07 -2.87
C ALA A 482 -22.46 17.39 -3.15
N PRO A 483 -23.07 18.50 -2.66
CA PRO A 483 -24.44 18.86 -3.02
C PRO A 483 -24.65 19.16 -4.51
N ALA A 484 -23.59 19.61 -5.21
CA ALA A 484 -23.65 19.93 -6.63
C ALA A 484 -23.13 18.80 -7.53
N VAL A 485 -22.45 17.80 -6.96
CA VAL A 485 -21.83 16.68 -7.65
C VAL A 485 -22.22 15.39 -6.92
N ARG A 486 -23.36 14.78 -7.28
CA ARG A 486 -23.96 13.70 -6.47
C ARG A 486 -23.04 12.49 -6.32
N SER A 487 -22.41 12.03 -7.39
CA SER A 487 -21.56 10.83 -7.35
C SER A 487 -20.10 11.15 -7.01
N LEU A 488 -19.82 12.26 -6.32
CA LEU A 488 -18.43 12.68 -6.04
C LEU A 488 -17.62 11.58 -5.34
N PHE A 489 -18.20 10.81 -4.43
CA PHE A 489 -17.51 9.74 -3.70
C PHE A 489 -17.85 8.36 -4.30
N THR A 490 -16.84 7.58 -4.70
CA THR A 490 -17.05 6.26 -5.33
C THR A 490 -17.93 5.35 -4.49
N GLY A 491 -19.00 4.82 -5.10
CA GLY A 491 -19.98 3.94 -4.46
C GLY A 491 -21.03 4.66 -3.60
N PHE A 492 -21.06 5.99 -3.61
CA PHE A 492 -22.03 6.78 -2.84
C PHE A 492 -22.62 7.92 -3.66
N SER A 493 -23.93 8.10 -3.54
CA SER A 493 -24.64 9.28 -4.04
C SER A 493 -24.91 10.25 -2.90
N ALA A 494 -24.48 11.49 -3.05
CA ALA A 494 -24.75 12.57 -2.13
C ALA A 494 -26.13 13.19 -2.39
N SER A 495 -26.89 13.36 -1.32
CA SER A 495 -28.09 14.18 -1.25
C SER A 495 -27.92 15.22 -0.15
N PHE A 496 -28.69 16.29 -0.20
CA PHE A 496 -28.52 17.42 0.71
C PHE A 496 -29.85 17.79 1.37
N ASN A 497 -29.80 18.06 2.67
CA ASN A 497 -30.84 18.80 3.38
C ASN A 497 -30.23 20.09 3.96
N GLU A 498 -31.05 20.98 4.53
CA GLU A 498 -30.62 22.34 4.94
C GLU A 498 -29.36 22.41 5.80
N GLN A 499 -28.97 21.32 6.48
CA GLN A 499 -27.84 21.30 7.42
C GLN A 499 -26.79 20.21 7.14
N ASN A 500 -27.15 19.12 6.45
CA ASN A 500 -26.31 17.92 6.34
C ASN A 500 -26.21 17.41 4.90
N VAL A 501 -25.03 16.87 4.58
CA VAL A 501 -24.85 16.02 3.39
C VAL A 501 -25.18 14.59 3.80
N ILE A 502 -26.04 13.92 3.04
CA ILE A 502 -26.41 12.52 3.24
C ILE A 502 -25.82 11.70 2.10
N LEU A 503 -24.95 10.75 2.43
CA LEU A 503 -24.35 9.81 1.50
C LEU A 503 -25.16 8.52 1.50
N MET A 504 -25.72 8.18 0.35
CA MET A 504 -26.46 6.94 0.12
C MET A 504 -25.55 5.95 -0.61
N PRO A 505 -25.32 4.74 -0.08
CA PRO A 505 -24.63 3.69 -0.83
C PRO A 505 -25.34 3.43 -2.16
N HIS A 506 -24.56 3.31 -3.25
CA HIS A 506 -25.06 3.01 -4.58
C HIS A 506 -24.36 1.77 -5.12
N GLU A 507 -25.12 0.82 -5.65
CA GLU A 507 -24.59 -0.49 -6.08
C GLU A 507 -23.71 -0.41 -7.33
N MET A 508 -23.86 0.64 -8.16
CA MET A 508 -22.98 0.86 -9.30
C MET A 508 -21.93 1.90 -8.98
N ALA A 509 -20.66 1.51 -9.04
CA ALA A 509 -19.57 2.47 -9.14
C ALA A 509 -19.60 3.06 -10.55
N ASP A 510 -19.83 4.37 -10.66
CA ASP A 510 -19.68 5.08 -11.93
C ASP A 510 -18.18 5.20 -12.23
N ASP A 511 -17.65 4.23 -12.97
CA ASP A 511 -16.24 4.21 -13.38
C ASP A 511 -15.90 5.35 -14.37
N ASP A 512 -16.91 5.96 -14.99
CA ASP A 512 -16.78 7.11 -15.88
C ASP A 512 -16.81 8.43 -15.08
N LEU A 513 -15.67 9.10 -15.02
CA LEU A 513 -15.53 10.37 -14.30
C LEU A 513 -16.44 11.49 -14.85
N PHE A 514 -16.79 11.49 -16.14
CA PHE A 514 -17.71 12.50 -16.68
C PHE A 514 -19.12 12.34 -16.11
N GLN A 515 -19.59 11.10 -15.95
CA GLN A 515 -20.88 10.81 -15.33
C GLN A 515 -20.81 11.06 -13.84
N ARG A 516 -19.74 10.57 -13.20
CA ARG A 516 -19.53 10.70 -11.77
C ARG A 516 -19.46 12.15 -11.28
N TRP A 517 -18.83 13.02 -12.08
CA TRP A 517 -18.68 14.45 -11.77
C TRP A 517 -19.73 15.34 -12.43
N SER A 518 -20.74 14.76 -13.06
CA SER A 518 -21.82 15.52 -13.67
C SER A 518 -22.64 16.29 -12.60
N PRO A 519 -23.20 17.46 -12.97
CA PRO A 519 -24.03 18.24 -12.06
C PRO A 519 -25.23 17.46 -11.51
N ALA A 520 -25.53 17.70 -10.23
CA ALA A 520 -26.63 17.09 -9.47
C ALA A 520 -28.04 17.43 -9.97
#